data_AF-T1A149-F1
#
_entry.id   AF-T1A149-F1
#
_cell.length_a   1.000
_cell.length_b   1.000
_cell.length_c   1.000
_cell.angle_alpha   90.00
_cell.angle_beta   90.00
_cell.angle_gamma   90.00
#
_symmetry.space_group_name_H-M   'P 1'
#
loop_
_entity.id
_entity.type
_entity.pdbx_description
1 polymer ?
#
loop_
_entity_poly.entity_id
_entity_poly.type
_entity_poly.pdbx_seq_one_letter_code
_entity_poly.pdbx_strand_id
1 'polypeptide(L)'
;MNLRRLLAMAYKEALQIWRDPRSLAIALLMPLMQMGLLGYGVSLDIKHVPMCIYDQENSQLSHSIVSAFDADGWFSISKVLHSQAGIRNAMNRGECIAAVVIPVNFSRTLATTGTANVQAVFDATDVNTTNIALGYIQGVIAQVNAQIQAQWAAAHGVQPSQLGQVDLQPSTWFNETLDSRNFIIPGVVAVILALVGAQLTSLTVSREWERGTME
;
A
#
# COMPACT_ATOMS: atom_id res chain seq x y z
N MET A 1 -44.65 -18.79 -4.59
CA MET A 1 -44.97 -17.67 -3.67
C MET A 1 -45.60 -16.55 -4.47
N ASN A 2 -46.76 -16.03 -4.06
CA ASN A 2 -47.45 -14.94 -4.77
C ASN A 2 -46.84 -13.57 -4.46
N LEU A 3 -46.67 -12.72 -5.49
CA LEU A 3 -46.07 -11.38 -5.37
C LEU A 3 -46.78 -10.50 -4.31
N ARG A 4 -48.11 -10.65 -4.19
CA ARG A 4 -48.93 -9.98 -3.16
C ARG A 4 -48.56 -10.38 -1.73
N ARG A 5 -48.24 -11.65 -1.48
CA ARG A 5 -47.81 -12.12 -0.16
C ARG A 5 -46.41 -11.61 0.21
N LEU A 6 -45.53 -11.51 -0.79
CA LEU A 6 -44.18 -10.99 -0.61
C LEU A 6 -44.20 -9.50 -0.26
N LEU A 7 -45.00 -8.69 -0.97
CA LEU A 7 -45.21 -7.27 -0.67
C LEU A 7 -45.88 -7.05 0.69
N ALA A 8 -46.88 -7.86 1.04
CA ALA A 8 -47.53 -7.76 2.35
C ALA A 8 -46.57 -8.08 3.51
N MET A 9 -45.70 -9.09 3.35
CA MET A 9 -44.66 -9.39 4.33
C MET A 9 -43.62 -8.26 4.42
N ALA A 10 -43.12 -7.78 3.28
CA ALA A 10 -42.15 -6.68 3.26
C ALA A 10 -42.70 -5.41 3.93
N TYR A 11 -43.97 -5.07 3.67
CA TYR A 11 -44.64 -3.92 4.30
C TYR A 11 -44.74 -4.09 5.82
N LYS A 12 -45.11 -5.29 6.29
CA LYS A 12 -45.19 -5.59 7.73
C LYS A 12 -43.83 -5.44 8.41
N GLU A 13 -42.79 -6.06 7.86
CA GLU A 13 -41.43 -6.00 8.41
C GLU A 13 -40.89 -4.56 8.42
N ALA A 14 -41.09 -3.81 7.33
CA ALA A 14 -40.69 -2.41 7.26
C ALA A 14 -41.38 -1.55 8.34
N LEU A 15 -42.67 -1.78 8.57
CA LEU A 15 -43.43 -1.08 9.61
C LEU A 15 -42.97 -1.46 11.03
N GLN A 16 -42.55 -2.71 11.21
CA GLN A 16 -42.04 -3.23 12.48
C GLN A 16 -40.67 -2.62 12.82
N ILE A 17 -39.77 -2.51 11.83
CA ILE A 17 -38.48 -1.82 11.97
C ILE A 17 -38.69 -0.33 12.27
N TRP A 18 -39.64 0.32 11.58
CA TRP A 18 -39.95 1.74 11.80
C TRP A 18 -40.46 2.05 13.21
N ARG A 19 -41.11 1.09 13.87
CA ARG A 19 -41.66 1.25 15.22
C ARG A 19 -40.71 0.83 16.34
N ASP A 20 -39.63 0.12 16.03
CA ASP A 20 -38.62 -0.26 17.01
C ASP A 20 -37.41 0.70 16.93
N PRO A 21 -37.32 1.70 17.82
CA PRO A 21 -36.26 2.72 17.77
C PRO A 21 -34.86 2.12 17.97
N ARG A 22 -34.71 0.96 18.64
CA ARG A 22 -33.42 0.29 18.80
C ARG A 22 -32.98 -0.37 17.51
N SER A 23 -33.89 -1.10 16.86
CA SER A 23 -33.63 -1.71 15.55
C SER A 23 -33.34 -0.65 14.49
N LEU A 24 -34.11 0.44 14.47
CA LEU A 24 -33.87 1.58 13.59
C LEU A 24 -32.49 2.23 13.84
N ALA A 25 -32.12 2.41 15.12
CA ALA A 25 -30.82 2.95 15.50
C ALA A 25 -29.67 2.06 15.02
N ILE A 26 -29.75 0.74 15.23
CA ILE A 26 -28.71 -0.19 14.75
C ILE A 26 -28.64 -0.18 13.22
N ALA A 27 -29.80 -0.27 12.54
CA ALA A 27 -29.88 -0.31 11.08
C ALA A 27 -29.33 0.95 10.41
N LEU A 28 -29.36 2.11 11.08
CA LEU A 28 -28.91 3.38 10.51
C LEU A 28 -27.53 3.80 11.04
N LEU A 29 -27.28 3.71 12.35
CA LEU A 29 -26.02 4.12 12.95
C LEU A 29 -24.87 3.15 12.66
N MET A 30 -25.11 1.83 12.66
CA MET A 30 -24.04 0.86 12.46
C MET A 30 -23.41 0.99 11.05
N PRO A 31 -24.17 1.05 9.93
CA PRO A 31 -23.59 1.27 8.61
C PRO A 31 -22.95 2.65 8.46
N LEU A 32 -23.51 3.71 9.07
CA LEU A 32 -22.89 5.04 9.04
C LEU A 32 -21.56 5.07 9.79
N MET A 33 -21.49 4.39 10.93
CA MET A 33 -20.25 4.25 11.68
C MET A 33 -19.23 3.41 10.91
N GLN A 34 -19.65 2.31 10.28
CA GLN A 34 -18.81 1.51 9.40
C GLN A 34 -18.32 2.32 8.19
N MET A 35 -19.18 3.14 7.59
CA MET A 35 -18.81 4.03 6.49
C MET A 35 -17.81 5.10 6.94
N GLY A 36 -17.96 5.66 8.15
CA GLY A 36 -16.98 6.58 8.73
C GLY A 36 -15.65 5.88 9.02
N LEU A 37 -15.69 4.72 9.68
CA LEU A 37 -14.51 3.91 10.01
C LEU A 37 -13.77 3.43 8.77
N LEU A 38 -14.47 2.88 7.78
CA LEU A 38 -13.85 2.37 6.56
C LEU A 38 -13.49 3.50 5.61
N GLY A 39 -14.36 4.51 5.45
CA GLY A 39 -14.13 5.64 4.56
C GLY A 39 -12.99 6.56 5.01
N TYR A 40 -12.75 6.67 6.32
CA TYR A 40 -11.63 7.46 6.86
C TYR A 40 -10.43 6.59 7.26
N GLY A 41 -10.67 5.38 7.77
CA GLY A 41 -9.62 4.49 8.28
C GLY A 41 -8.96 3.62 7.20
N VAL A 42 -9.63 3.36 6.07
CA VAL A 42 -9.05 2.67 4.92
C VAL A 42 -8.76 3.69 3.83
N SER A 43 -7.61 4.36 3.96
CA SER A 43 -7.07 5.20 2.89
C SER A 43 -6.23 4.33 1.95
N LEU A 44 -6.58 4.33 0.66
CA LEU A 44 -5.70 3.84 -0.40
C LEU A 44 -4.67 4.91 -0.81
N ASP A 45 -4.84 6.14 -0.33
CA ASP A 45 -3.90 7.24 -0.52
C ASP A 45 -2.73 7.03 0.44
N ILE A 46 -1.66 6.43 -0.06
CA ILE A 46 -0.44 6.19 0.70
C ILE A 46 0.47 7.42 0.51
N LYS A 47 0.43 8.31 1.49
CA LYS A 47 1.35 9.45 1.59
C LYS A 47 2.40 9.14 2.65
N HIS A 48 3.65 9.52 2.42
CA HIS A 48 4.78 9.26 3.31
C HIS A 48 5.13 7.76 3.43
N VAL A 49 5.28 7.07 2.29
CA VAL A 49 5.82 5.71 2.24
C VAL A 49 7.19 5.69 2.95
N PRO A 50 7.37 4.90 4.02
CA PRO A 50 8.63 4.86 4.73
C PRO A 50 9.68 4.18 3.85
N MET A 51 10.69 4.95 3.46
CA MET A 51 11.74 4.54 2.53
C MET A 51 13.10 4.59 3.20
N CYS A 52 13.90 3.54 3.01
CA CYS A 52 15.31 3.55 3.35
C CYS A 52 16.17 3.87 2.12
N ILE A 53 17.32 4.48 2.34
CA ILE A 53 18.26 4.79 1.25
C ILE A 53 19.59 4.11 1.56
N TYR A 54 20.14 3.40 0.58
CA TYR A 54 21.48 2.86 0.64
C TYR A 54 22.30 3.44 -0.50
N ASP A 55 23.01 4.53 -0.21
CA ASP A 55 23.91 5.18 -1.15
C ASP A 55 25.34 4.67 -0.96
N GLN A 56 25.83 3.90 -1.93
CA GLN A 56 27.19 3.38 -1.91
C GLN A 56 28.20 4.34 -2.55
N GLU A 57 27.75 5.31 -3.34
CA GLU A 57 28.62 6.22 -4.08
C GLU A 57 28.92 7.49 -3.30
N ASN A 58 27.94 8.05 -2.58
CA ASN A 58 28.01 9.34 -1.89
C ASN A 58 28.53 10.47 -2.80
N SER A 59 28.00 10.55 -4.02
CA SER A 59 28.33 11.57 -5.01
C SER A 59 27.32 12.72 -5.00
N GLN A 60 27.67 13.86 -5.60
CA GLN A 60 26.71 14.96 -5.79
C GLN A 60 25.47 14.51 -6.57
N LEU A 61 25.65 13.60 -7.53
CA LEU A 61 24.57 13.10 -8.37
C LEU A 61 23.69 12.12 -7.58
N SER A 62 24.26 11.23 -6.76
CA SER A 62 23.47 10.37 -5.87
C SER A 62 22.66 11.18 -4.86
N HIS A 63 23.25 12.21 -4.24
CA HIS A 63 22.53 13.12 -3.35
C HIS A 63 21.38 13.86 -4.05
N SER A 64 21.53 14.22 -5.33
CA SER A 64 20.45 14.85 -6.09
C SER A 64 19.24 13.93 -6.26
N ILE A 65 19.47 12.64 -6.51
CA ILE A 65 18.42 11.62 -6.59
C ILE A 65 17.73 11.45 -5.23
N VAL A 66 18.52 11.35 -4.16
CA VAL A 66 17.99 11.27 -2.80
C VAL A 66 17.12 12.48 -2.47
N SER A 67 17.55 13.68 -2.84
CA SER A 67 16.77 14.90 -2.63
C SER A 67 15.50 14.97 -3.47
N ALA A 68 15.49 14.35 -4.67
CA ALA A 68 14.29 14.26 -5.49
C ALA A 68 13.22 13.38 -4.82
N PHE A 69 13.61 12.28 -4.18
CA PHE A 69 12.70 11.44 -3.40
C PHE A 69 12.13 12.17 -2.17
N ASP A 70 12.93 13.01 -1.52
CA ASP A 70 12.50 13.81 -0.37
C ASP A 70 11.54 14.94 -0.78
N ALA A 71 11.80 15.57 -1.93
CA ALA A 71 11.03 16.72 -2.42
C ALA A 71 9.63 16.37 -2.95
N ASP A 72 9.43 15.14 -3.45
CA ASP A 72 8.16 14.74 -4.09
C ASP A 72 7.02 14.48 -3.07
N GLY A 73 7.34 14.38 -1.77
CA GLY A 73 6.38 14.27 -0.67
C GLY A 73 5.65 12.93 -0.55
N TRP A 74 5.87 12.01 -1.49
CA TRP A 74 5.32 10.64 -1.44
C TRP A 74 6.08 9.73 -0.49
N PHE A 75 7.37 10.00 -0.28
CA PHE A 75 8.26 9.20 0.54
C PHE A 75 8.68 9.94 1.80
N SER A 76 8.83 9.20 2.89
CA SER A 76 9.49 9.66 4.10
C SER A 76 10.78 8.88 4.25
N ILE A 77 11.92 9.55 4.08
CA ILE A 77 13.22 8.92 4.23
C ILE A 77 13.44 8.61 5.71
N SER A 78 13.28 7.35 6.10
CA SER A 78 13.39 6.94 7.51
C SER A 78 14.83 6.76 7.94
N LYS A 79 15.69 6.26 7.05
CA LYS A 79 17.09 5.95 7.38
C LYS A 79 17.98 5.91 6.16
N VAL A 80 19.18 6.47 6.31
CA VAL A 80 20.30 6.18 5.41
C VAL A 80 21.08 5.01 5.98
N LEU A 81 21.19 3.95 5.19
CA LEU A 81 21.82 2.69 5.53
C LEU A 81 23.20 2.61 4.89
N HIS A 82 24.07 1.77 5.45
CA HIS A 82 25.45 1.59 4.98
C HIS A 82 25.77 0.14 4.59
N SER A 83 24.76 -0.74 4.61
CA SER A 83 24.93 -2.13 4.18
C SER A 83 23.61 -2.73 3.71
N GLN A 84 23.71 -3.73 2.82
CA GLN A 84 22.56 -4.50 2.36
C GLN A 84 21.89 -5.29 3.51
N ALA A 85 22.67 -5.77 4.48
CA ALA A 85 22.13 -6.39 5.70
C ALA A 85 21.31 -5.39 6.53
N GLY A 86 21.73 -4.11 6.55
CA GLY A 86 20.98 -3.02 7.16
C GLY A 86 19.60 -2.85 6.53
N ILE A 87 19.47 -2.99 5.21
CA ILE A 87 18.17 -2.92 4.51
C ILE A 87 17.25 -4.03 5.00
N ARG A 88 17.76 -5.26 5.04
CA ARG A 88 16.97 -6.41 5.48
C ARG A 88 16.49 -6.26 6.92
N ASN A 89 17.37 -5.80 7.80
CA ASN A 89 17.03 -5.58 9.20
C ASN A 89 16.00 -4.45 9.38
N ALA A 90 16.12 -3.37 8.61
CA ALA A 90 15.17 -2.26 8.65
C ALA A 90 13.78 -2.69 8.15
N MET A 91 13.71 -3.43 7.02
CA MET A 91 12.46 -3.98 6.50
C MET A 91 11.81 -4.96 7.48
N ASN A 92 12.58 -5.91 8.01
CA ASN A 92 12.07 -6.89 8.99
C ASN A 92 11.51 -6.23 10.27
N ARG A 93 12.00 -5.05 10.63
CA ARG A 93 11.53 -4.27 11.78
C ARG A 93 10.35 -3.35 11.44
N GLY A 94 9.94 -3.28 10.19
CA GLY A 94 8.92 -2.34 9.71
C GLY A 94 9.39 -0.88 9.69
N GLU A 95 10.70 -0.62 9.73
CA GLU A 95 11.26 0.75 9.67
C GLU A 95 11.15 1.36 8.25
N CYS A 96 11.07 0.52 7.22
CA CYS A 96 10.79 0.92 5.84
C CYS A 96 10.20 -0.25 5.04
N ILE A 97 9.37 0.07 4.05
CA ILE A 97 8.75 -0.91 3.15
C ILE A 97 9.41 -0.95 1.77
N ALA A 98 10.11 0.13 1.43
CA ALA A 98 10.90 0.25 0.21
C ALA A 98 12.31 0.72 0.56
N ALA A 99 13.31 0.28 -0.20
CA ALA A 99 14.67 0.79 -0.12
C ALA A 99 15.24 1.07 -1.50
N VAL A 100 15.85 2.23 -1.67
CA VAL A 100 16.56 2.59 -2.91
C VAL A 100 18.05 2.35 -2.70
N VAL A 101 18.65 1.58 -3.60
CA VAL A 101 20.08 1.25 -3.61
C VAL A 101 20.74 1.91 -4.81
N ILE A 102 21.67 2.83 -4.52
CA ILE A 102 22.51 3.48 -5.52
C ILE A 102 23.86 2.76 -5.52
N PRO A 103 24.27 2.12 -6.64
CA PRO A 103 25.49 1.32 -6.68
C PRO A 103 26.75 2.18 -6.67
N VAL A 104 27.89 1.56 -6.33
CA VAL A 104 29.21 2.18 -6.50
C VAL A 104 29.45 2.56 -7.97
N ASN A 105 30.13 3.67 -8.21
CA ASN A 105 30.43 4.20 -9.55
C ASN A 105 29.19 4.57 -10.40
N PHE A 106 28.03 4.80 -9.79
CA PHE A 106 26.81 5.18 -10.48
C PHE A 106 27.00 6.41 -11.41
N SER A 107 27.52 7.52 -10.89
CA SER A 107 27.80 8.74 -11.66
C SER A 107 28.80 8.51 -12.79
N ARG A 108 29.86 7.73 -12.53
CA ARG A 108 30.86 7.38 -13.54
C ARG A 108 30.24 6.57 -14.67
N THR A 109 29.43 5.56 -14.32
CA THR A 109 28.77 4.68 -15.28
C THR A 109 27.86 5.51 -16.16
N LEU A 110 27.00 6.34 -15.57
CA LEU A 110 26.13 7.27 -16.28
C LEU A 110 26.89 8.17 -17.27
N ALA A 111 28.04 8.71 -16.85
CA ALA A 111 28.87 9.56 -17.70
C ALA A 111 29.56 8.79 -18.85
N THR A 112 29.93 7.53 -18.64
CA THR A 112 30.70 6.73 -19.63
C THR A 112 29.83 5.93 -20.61
N THR A 113 28.75 5.32 -20.12
CA THR A 113 27.89 4.43 -20.92
C THR A 113 26.60 5.11 -21.34
N GLY A 114 26.27 6.27 -20.75
CA GLY A 114 25.00 6.94 -20.95
C GLY A 114 23.84 6.29 -20.19
N THR A 115 24.07 5.22 -19.43
CA THR A 115 23.02 4.53 -18.67
C THR A 115 23.54 4.06 -17.32
N ALA A 116 22.77 4.25 -16.25
CA ALA A 116 23.13 3.75 -14.93
C ALA A 116 21.92 3.20 -14.19
N ASN A 117 22.13 2.13 -13.42
CA ASN A 117 21.02 1.42 -12.78
C ASN A 117 20.87 1.87 -11.32
N VAL A 118 19.62 2.09 -10.90
CA VAL A 118 19.23 2.26 -9.50
C VAL A 118 18.31 1.10 -9.14
N GLN A 119 18.60 0.42 -8.03
CA GLN A 119 17.76 -0.69 -7.59
C GLN A 119 16.74 -0.19 -6.56
N ALA A 120 15.48 -0.60 -6.72
CA ALA A 120 14.45 -0.40 -5.70
C ALA A 120 14.05 -1.76 -5.13
N VAL A 121 14.23 -1.93 -3.83
CA VAL A 121 13.91 -3.16 -3.10
C VAL A 121 12.61 -2.95 -2.32
N PHE A 122 11.68 -3.90 -2.39
CA PHE A 122 10.39 -3.81 -1.72
C PHE A 122 10.12 -5.00 -0.81
N ASP A 123 9.45 -4.73 0.31
CA ASP A 123 8.69 -5.71 1.07
C ASP A 123 7.27 -5.81 0.47
N ALA A 124 7.03 -6.86 -0.33
CA ALA A 124 5.75 -7.05 -0.99
C ALA A 124 4.73 -7.86 -0.18
N THR A 125 4.81 -7.78 1.16
CA THR A 125 3.78 -8.29 2.06
C THR A 125 2.41 -7.71 1.70
N ASP A 126 2.32 -6.39 1.49
CA ASP A 126 1.17 -5.75 0.84
C ASP A 126 1.52 -5.41 -0.62
N VAL A 127 0.96 -6.21 -1.52
CA VAL A 127 1.16 -6.08 -2.98
C VAL A 127 0.60 -4.76 -3.52
N ASN A 128 -0.50 -4.26 -2.97
CA ASN A 128 -1.11 -3.02 -3.45
C ASN A 128 -0.23 -1.83 -3.09
N THR A 129 0.19 -1.75 -1.83
CA THR A 129 1.14 -0.73 -1.35
C THR A 129 2.45 -0.75 -2.14
N THR A 130 2.97 -1.94 -2.47
CA THR A 130 4.19 -2.10 -3.25
C THR A 130 4.05 -1.58 -4.68
N ASN A 131 2.94 -1.90 -5.36
CA ASN A 131 2.69 -1.43 -6.73
C ASN A 131 2.55 0.09 -6.79
N ILE A 132 1.88 0.70 -5.80
CA ILE A 132 1.76 2.15 -5.69
C ILE A 132 3.13 2.79 -5.47
N ALA A 133 3.93 2.28 -4.52
CA ALA A 133 5.27 2.76 -4.25
C ALA A 133 6.21 2.63 -5.47
N LEU A 134 6.11 1.53 -6.21
CA LEU A 134 6.86 1.33 -7.46
C LEU A 134 6.51 2.39 -8.51
N GLY A 135 5.22 2.68 -8.69
CA GLY A 135 4.76 3.73 -9.60
C GLY A 135 5.31 5.12 -9.22
N TYR A 136 5.31 5.45 -7.93
CA TYR A 136 5.90 6.70 -7.44
C TYR A 136 7.41 6.76 -7.68
N ILE A 137 8.15 5.68 -7.40
CA ILE A 137 9.60 5.64 -7.67
C ILE A 137 9.88 5.82 -9.17
N GLN A 138 9.12 5.16 -10.04
CA GLN A 138 9.23 5.35 -11.48
C GLN A 138 8.99 6.80 -11.90
N GLY A 139 8.01 7.48 -11.28
CA GLY A 139 7.76 8.90 -11.49
C GLY A 139 8.95 9.79 -11.12
N VAL A 140 9.52 9.60 -9.93
CA VAL A 140 10.71 10.34 -9.47
C VAL A 140 11.90 10.10 -10.39
N ILE A 141 12.17 8.84 -10.76
CA ILE A 141 13.27 8.51 -11.68
C ILE A 141 13.06 9.13 -13.07
N ALA A 142 11.82 9.16 -13.57
CA ALA A 142 11.51 9.83 -14.84
C ALA A 142 11.77 11.34 -14.76
N GLN A 143 11.44 11.98 -13.64
CA GLN A 143 11.74 13.40 -13.41
C GLN A 143 13.25 13.66 -13.33
N VAL A 144 14.00 12.84 -12.59
CA VAL A 144 15.47 12.89 -12.51
C VAL A 144 16.07 12.75 -13.90
N ASN A 145 15.60 11.78 -14.69
CA ASN A 145 16.04 11.61 -16.07
C ASN A 145 15.78 12.86 -16.91
N ALA A 146 14.59 13.44 -16.84
CA ALA A 146 14.29 14.68 -17.57
C ALA A 146 15.24 15.84 -17.18
N GLN A 147 15.62 15.94 -15.90
CA GLN A 147 16.57 16.96 -15.43
C GLN A 147 17.99 16.72 -15.94
N ILE A 148 18.49 15.48 -15.84
CA ILE A 148 19.81 15.08 -16.36
C ILE A 148 19.87 15.36 -17.87
N GLN A 149 18.80 15.00 -18.58
CA GLN A 149 18.68 15.21 -20.01
C GLN A 149 18.72 16.70 -20.38
N ALA A 150 17.99 17.55 -19.67
CA ALA A 150 17.97 19.00 -19.89
C ALA A 150 19.34 19.63 -19.62
N GLN A 151 20.02 19.25 -18.54
CA GLN A 151 21.37 19.75 -18.21
C GLN A 151 22.39 19.38 -19.28
N TRP A 152 22.33 18.13 -19.76
CA TRP A 152 23.27 17.65 -20.77
C TRP A 152 23.02 18.30 -22.13
N ALA A 153 21.76 18.49 -22.53
CA ALA A 153 21.38 19.23 -23.73
C ALA A 153 21.85 20.69 -23.68
N ALA A 154 21.75 21.35 -22.52
CA ALA A 154 22.27 22.70 -22.32
C ALA A 154 23.79 22.78 -22.43
N ALA A 155 24.51 21.75 -21.98
CA ALA A 155 25.97 21.70 -22.00
C ALA A 155 26.57 21.32 -23.38
N HIS A 156 25.89 20.48 -24.17
CA HIS A 156 26.45 19.89 -25.40
C HIS A 156 25.68 20.21 -26.69
N GLY A 157 24.48 20.79 -26.63
CA GLY A 157 23.73 21.24 -27.81
C GLY A 157 23.21 20.12 -28.73
N VAL A 158 23.14 18.87 -28.27
CA VAL A 158 22.73 17.68 -29.07
C VAL A 158 21.33 17.19 -28.67
N GLN A 159 20.64 16.49 -29.59
CA GLN A 159 19.30 15.92 -29.42
C GLN A 159 19.24 14.75 -28.39
N PRO A 160 18.06 14.50 -27.79
CA PRO A 160 17.93 13.73 -26.55
C PRO A 160 18.15 12.21 -26.57
N SER A 161 18.52 11.62 -27.71
CA SER A 161 18.45 10.17 -27.94
C SER A 161 19.67 9.35 -27.48
N GLN A 162 20.69 10.00 -26.90
CA GLN A 162 21.89 9.34 -26.31
C GLN A 162 22.20 9.82 -24.88
N LEU A 163 21.19 10.37 -24.20
CA LEU A 163 21.37 11.05 -22.91
C LEU A 163 21.46 10.07 -21.74
N GLY A 164 22.22 10.48 -20.72
CA GLY A 164 22.29 9.80 -19.42
C GLY A 164 20.91 9.39 -18.92
N GLN A 165 20.60 8.10 -18.93
CA GLN A 165 19.36 7.53 -18.43
C GLN A 165 19.62 6.68 -17.19
N VAL A 166 18.93 7.02 -16.12
CA VAL A 166 18.81 6.19 -14.92
C VAL A 166 17.73 5.15 -15.17
N ASP A 167 18.11 3.87 -15.14
CA ASP A 167 17.19 2.74 -15.24
C ASP A 167 16.84 2.21 -13.85
N LEU A 168 15.56 1.95 -13.63
CA LEU A 168 15.06 1.43 -12.36
C LEU A 168 14.98 -0.09 -12.41
N GLN A 169 15.67 -0.74 -11.49
CA GLN A 169 15.67 -2.19 -11.34
C GLN A 169 14.88 -2.58 -10.07
N PRO A 170 13.57 -2.85 -10.19
CA PRO A 170 12.77 -3.28 -9.06
C PRO A 170 13.14 -4.71 -8.62
N SER A 171 13.18 -4.94 -7.32
CA SER A 171 13.43 -6.22 -6.68
C SER A 171 12.52 -6.39 -5.48
N THR A 172 11.85 -7.53 -5.37
CA THR A 172 10.98 -7.86 -4.24
C THR A 172 11.69 -8.90 -3.37
N TRP A 173 11.74 -8.67 -2.06
CA TRP A 173 12.40 -9.62 -1.13
C TRP A 173 11.40 -10.49 -0.36
N PHE A 174 10.17 -10.02 -0.23
CA PHE A 174 9.04 -10.78 0.30
C PHE A 174 7.97 -10.84 -0.78
N ASN A 175 7.34 -12.00 -0.96
CA ASN A 175 6.30 -12.24 -1.97
C ASN A 175 6.74 -11.90 -3.41
N GLU A 176 7.79 -12.57 -3.90
CA GLU A 176 8.35 -12.36 -5.24
C GLU A 176 7.32 -12.51 -6.37
N THR A 177 6.34 -13.40 -6.19
CA THR A 177 5.26 -13.64 -7.14
C THR A 177 4.17 -12.55 -7.14
N LEU A 178 4.25 -11.58 -6.22
CA LEU A 178 3.24 -10.55 -5.99
C LEU A 178 1.82 -11.14 -5.86
N ASP A 179 1.71 -12.28 -5.16
CA ASP A 179 0.43 -12.96 -4.98
C ASP A 179 -0.35 -12.32 -3.83
N SER A 180 -1.44 -11.63 -4.15
CA SER A 180 -2.31 -10.98 -3.17
C SER A 180 -2.96 -11.97 -2.19
N ARG A 181 -2.99 -13.27 -2.52
CA ARG A 181 -3.52 -14.32 -1.62
C ARG A 181 -2.76 -14.37 -0.30
N ASN A 182 -1.44 -14.14 -0.32
CA ASN A 182 -0.59 -14.18 0.86
C ASN A 182 -0.98 -13.10 1.88
N PHE A 183 -1.52 -11.97 1.41
CA PHE A 183 -2.00 -10.87 2.25
C PHE A 183 -3.48 -11.03 2.63
N ILE A 184 -4.34 -11.41 1.67
CA ILE A 184 -5.80 -11.37 1.85
C ILE A 184 -6.32 -12.59 2.63
N ILE A 185 -5.79 -13.79 2.40
CA ILE A 185 -6.32 -15.04 2.99
C ILE A 185 -6.36 -14.99 4.53
N PRO A 186 -5.30 -14.58 5.24
CA PRO A 186 -5.33 -14.52 6.70
C PRO A 186 -6.47 -13.63 7.24
N GLY A 187 -6.68 -12.46 6.62
CA GLY A 187 -7.74 -11.53 7.01
C GLY A 187 -9.13 -12.12 6.77
N VAL A 188 -9.34 -12.76 5.62
CA VAL A 188 -10.62 -13.41 5.29
C VAL A 188 -10.94 -14.55 6.26
N VAL A 189 -9.96 -15.36 6.65
CA VAL A 189 -10.15 -16.43 7.64
C VAL A 189 -10.62 -15.87 8.97
N ALA A 190 -10.02 -14.79 9.46
CA ALA A 190 -10.44 -14.15 10.71
C ALA A 190 -11.89 -13.65 10.66
N VAL A 191 -12.30 -13.04 9.54
CA VAL A 191 -13.67 -12.55 9.32
C VAL A 191 -14.66 -13.72 9.27
N ILE A 192 -14.34 -14.80 8.56
CA ILE A 192 -15.18 -16.01 8.49
C ILE A 192 -15.37 -16.60 9.90
N LEU A 193 -14.30 -16.75 10.67
CA LEU A 193 -14.38 -17.29 12.02
C LEU A 193 -15.24 -16.41 12.94
N ALA A 194 -15.09 -15.08 12.86
CA ALA A 194 -15.92 -14.15 13.62
C ALA A 194 -17.40 -14.25 13.25
N LEU A 195 -17.72 -14.34 11.94
CA LEU A 195 -19.09 -14.46 11.46
C LEU A 195 -19.72 -15.78 11.89
N VAL A 196 -19.01 -16.90 11.73
CA VAL A 196 -19.49 -18.24 12.15
C VAL A 196 -19.69 -18.27 13.67
N GLY A 197 -18.74 -17.71 14.43
CA GLY A 197 -18.85 -17.58 15.89
C GLY A 197 -20.11 -16.81 16.30
N ALA A 198 -20.31 -15.62 15.74
CA ALA A 198 -21.49 -14.80 16.02
C ALA A 198 -22.82 -15.50 15.66
N GLN A 199 -22.86 -16.21 14.53
CA GLN A 199 -24.03 -16.98 14.13
C GLN A 199 -24.33 -18.13 15.10
N LEU A 200 -23.31 -18.90 15.50
CA LEU A 200 -23.47 -19.99 16.47
C LEU A 200 -23.91 -19.47 17.83
N THR A 201 -23.34 -18.36 18.31
CA THR A 201 -23.76 -17.71 19.56
C THR A 201 -25.20 -17.23 19.49
N SER A 202 -25.62 -16.59 18.39
CA SER A 202 -27.01 -16.17 18.21
C SER A 202 -27.99 -17.35 18.24
N LEU A 203 -27.65 -18.45 17.55
CA LEU A 203 -28.48 -19.66 17.52
C LEU A 203 -28.56 -20.35 18.89
N THR A 204 -27.46 -20.41 19.63
CA THR A 204 -27.42 -21.03 20.97
C THR A 204 -28.24 -20.23 21.97
N VAL A 205 -28.03 -18.90 22.03
CA VAL A 205 -28.83 -17.99 22.86
C VAL A 205 -30.31 -18.08 22.51
N SER A 206 -30.68 -18.04 21.23
CA SER A 206 -32.07 -18.18 20.81
C SER A 206 -32.69 -19.52 21.26
N ARG A 207 -31.95 -20.63 21.09
CA ARG A 207 -32.40 -21.96 21.52
C ARG A 207 -32.59 -22.08 23.02
N GLU A 208 -31.70 -21.51 23.83
CA GLU A 208 -31.83 -21.51 25.29
C GLU A 208 -33.01 -20.68 25.75
N TRP A 209 -33.27 -19.55 25.08
CA TRP A 209 -34.42 -18.69 25.34
C TRP A 209 -35.74 -19.42 25.04
N GLU A 210 -35.84 -20.07 23.88
CA GLU A 210 -37.03 -20.86 23.49
C GLU A 210 -37.28 -22.05 24.42
N ARG A 211 -36.21 -22.68 24.93
CA ARG A 211 -36.30 -23.82 25.85
C ARG A 211 -36.54 -23.42 27.30
N GLY A 212 -36.49 -22.13 27.62
CA GLY A 212 -36.66 -21.63 29.00
C GLY A 212 -35.55 -22.07 29.95
N THR A 213 -34.35 -22.37 29.42
CA THR A 213 -33.19 -22.82 30.22
C THR A 213 -32.20 -21.68 30.51
N MET A 214 -32.55 -20.44 30.18
CA MET A 214 -31.78 -19.27 30.60
C MET A 214 -32.03 -19.01 32.09
N GLU A 215 -30.97 -19.11 32.89
CA GLU A 215 -30.91 -18.56 34.25
C GLU A 215 -30.79 -17.03 34.26
#